data_AF-A0A543II32-F1
#
_entry.id   AF-A0A543II32-F1
#
_cell.length_a   1.000
_cell.length_b   1.000
_cell.length_c   1.000
_cell.angle_alpha   90.00
_cell.angle_beta   90.00
_cell.angle_gamma   90.00
#
_symmetry.space_group_name_H-M   'P 1'
#
loop_
_entity.id
_entity.type
_entity.pdbx_description
1 polymer ?
#
loop_
_entity_poly.entity_id
_entity_poly.type
_entity_poly.pdbx_seq_one_letter_code
_entity_poly.pdbx_strand_id
1 'polypeptide(L)'
;MSEDDDVLLRRDGAFTTITMNRPRRRNALSRAFLLALTDAFREVAETDARGVILAANGPVFSAGHDFADMAGASHADVRDLLRVCTELMQTIQSVPQVVVARVHGLATAAGCQLVASCDLAVAAESAGFAAPGGKGGWFCHTPLVAIARNVGRKRAAEMALTGEVFDAATAAEWGLINYAVPDDELDKAVHDLLQRATQGSPRSKALGKQAMYAQLDRPEQDAYAYAIEVMAASSQTPEAQEGMTAFLEKRAPVWPA
;
A
#
# COMPACT_ATOMS: atom_id res chain seq x y z
N MET A 1 13.44 -5.80 -18.93
CA MET A 1 11.97 -5.77 -18.86
C MET A 1 11.47 -5.13 -20.14
N SER A 2 10.59 -5.82 -20.85
CA SER A 2 10.02 -5.31 -22.10
C SER A 2 8.90 -4.32 -21.76
N GLU A 3 8.58 -3.36 -22.63
CA GLU A 3 7.41 -2.48 -22.44
C GLU A 3 6.07 -3.25 -22.43
N ASP A 4 6.09 -4.53 -22.81
CA ASP A 4 4.94 -5.44 -22.83
C ASP A 4 4.75 -6.22 -21.51
N ASP A 5 5.63 -6.05 -20.52
CA ASP A 5 5.50 -6.74 -19.23
C ASP A 5 4.29 -6.16 -18.45
N ASP A 6 3.45 -7.03 -17.88
CA ASP A 6 2.26 -6.65 -17.11
C ASP A 6 2.61 -5.85 -15.83
N VAL A 7 3.80 -6.07 -15.28
CA VAL A 7 4.39 -5.34 -14.13
C VAL A 7 5.74 -4.79 -14.54
N LEU A 8 5.96 -3.48 -14.35
CA LEU A 8 7.25 -2.83 -14.63
C LEU A 8 7.96 -2.45 -13.33
N LEU A 9 9.25 -2.76 -13.23
CA LEU A 9 10.12 -2.31 -12.14
C LEU A 9 11.10 -1.26 -12.66
N ARG A 10 11.12 -0.09 -12.00
CA ARG A 10 12.09 0.97 -12.29
C ARG A 10 12.72 1.49 -11.01
N ARG A 11 14.04 1.34 -10.91
CA ARG A 11 14.86 1.94 -9.84
C ARG A 11 15.23 3.37 -10.21
N ASP A 12 15.06 4.30 -9.28
CA ASP A 12 15.57 5.67 -9.36
C ASP A 12 16.13 6.09 -7.99
N GLY A 13 17.46 6.17 -7.92
CA GLY A 13 18.18 6.41 -6.67
C GLY A 13 17.76 5.43 -5.57
N ALA A 14 17.22 5.98 -4.47
CA ALA A 14 16.82 5.24 -3.29
C ALA A 14 15.46 4.53 -3.41
N PHE A 15 14.68 4.81 -4.47
CA PHE A 15 13.30 4.33 -4.61
C PHE A 15 13.12 3.40 -5.80
N THR A 16 12.19 2.45 -5.66
CA THR A 16 11.79 1.56 -6.74
C THR A 16 10.30 1.77 -7.03
N THR A 17 9.97 1.99 -8.30
CA THR A 17 8.57 2.07 -8.74
C THR A 17 8.14 0.72 -9.29
N ILE A 18 7.06 0.17 -8.74
CA ILE A 18 6.33 -0.99 -9.26
C ILE A 18 5.11 -0.44 -10.01
N THR A 19 5.07 -0.60 -11.32
CA THR A 19 3.97 -0.07 -12.16
C THR A 19 3.08 -1.19 -12.66
N MET A 20 1.80 -1.13 -12.33
CA MET A 20 0.76 -1.95 -12.97
C MET A 20 0.57 -1.50 -14.42
N ASN A 21 0.84 -2.39 -15.37
CA ASN A 21 0.92 -2.06 -16.80
C ASN A 21 -0.02 -2.91 -17.66
N ARG A 22 -1.30 -2.99 -17.27
CA ARG A 22 -2.38 -3.62 -18.05
C ARG A 22 -3.46 -2.60 -18.45
N PRO A 23 -3.09 -1.47 -19.10
CA PRO A 23 -4.00 -0.33 -19.32
C PRO A 23 -5.24 -0.71 -20.13
N ARG A 24 -5.11 -1.59 -21.13
CA ARG A 24 -6.23 -2.08 -21.96
C ARG A 24 -7.26 -2.89 -21.15
N ARG A 25 -6.84 -3.51 -20.05
CA ARG A 25 -7.68 -4.25 -19.11
C ARG A 25 -8.00 -3.44 -17.86
N ARG A 26 -7.72 -2.13 -17.86
CA ARG A 26 -7.94 -1.24 -16.70
C ARG A 26 -7.28 -1.76 -15.41
N ASN A 27 -6.13 -2.42 -15.55
CA ASN A 27 -5.39 -3.07 -14.46
C ASN A 27 -6.27 -4.00 -13.60
N ALA A 28 -7.16 -4.76 -14.25
CA ALA A 28 -7.93 -5.81 -13.60
C ALA A 28 -6.99 -6.90 -13.02
N LEU A 29 -7.27 -7.29 -11.78
CA LEU A 29 -6.47 -8.18 -10.95
C LEU A 29 -6.88 -9.64 -11.19
N SER A 30 -6.37 -10.20 -12.29
CA SER A 30 -6.42 -11.64 -12.55
C SER A 30 -5.44 -12.39 -11.63
N ARG A 31 -5.61 -13.70 -11.49
CA ARG A 31 -4.73 -14.53 -10.65
C ARG A 31 -3.25 -14.38 -11.00
N ALA A 32 -2.92 -14.46 -12.29
CA ALA A 32 -1.55 -14.35 -12.77
C ALA A 32 -0.94 -12.97 -12.45
N PHE A 33 -1.75 -11.91 -12.57
CA PHE A 33 -1.29 -10.55 -12.32
C PHE A 33 -1.08 -10.29 -10.83
N LEU A 34 -1.95 -10.84 -9.96
CA LEU A 34 -1.76 -10.80 -8.51
C LEU A 34 -0.44 -11.48 -8.10
N LEU A 35 -0.15 -12.66 -8.65
CA LEU A 35 1.11 -13.35 -8.38
C LEU A 35 2.33 -12.55 -8.86
N ALA A 36 2.27 -12.00 -10.08
CA ALA A 36 3.36 -11.18 -10.62
C ALA A 36 3.62 -9.93 -9.77
N LEU A 37 2.58 -9.29 -9.24
CA LEU A 37 2.73 -8.17 -8.30
C LEU A 37 3.34 -8.62 -6.97
N THR A 38 2.91 -9.76 -6.43
CA THR A 38 3.48 -10.32 -5.19
C THR A 38 4.96 -10.59 -5.36
N ASP A 39 5.35 -11.20 -6.48
CA ASP A 39 6.74 -11.49 -6.81
C ASP A 39 7.56 -10.20 -6.97
N ALA A 40 7.01 -9.17 -7.62
CA ALA A 40 7.65 -7.87 -7.73
C ALA A 40 7.90 -7.20 -6.37
N PHE A 41 6.94 -7.25 -5.44
CA PHE A 41 7.15 -6.74 -4.08
C PHE A 41 8.22 -7.55 -3.32
N ARG A 42 8.22 -8.89 -3.47
CA ARG A 42 9.24 -9.76 -2.87
C ARG A 42 10.62 -9.50 -3.45
N GLU A 43 10.74 -9.30 -4.76
CA GLU A 43 12.00 -8.93 -5.40
C GLU A 43 12.55 -7.63 -4.81
N VAL A 44 11.71 -6.59 -4.70
CA VAL A 44 12.12 -5.30 -4.13
C VAL A 44 12.46 -5.42 -2.65
N ALA A 45 11.80 -6.31 -1.90
CA ALA A 45 12.08 -6.55 -0.49
C ALA A 45 13.55 -6.93 -0.23
N GLU A 46 14.19 -7.64 -1.17
CA GLU A 46 15.59 -8.09 -1.09
C GLU A 46 16.61 -7.05 -1.58
N THR A 47 16.16 -5.84 -1.94
CA THR A 47 17.04 -4.76 -2.45
C THR A 47 17.38 -3.72 -1.38
N ASP A 48 18.35 -2.85 -1.70
CA ASP A 48 18.70 -1.68 -0.88
C ASP A 48 17.72 -0.49 -1.01
N ALA A 49 16.55 -0.73 -1.60
CA ALA A 49 15.49 0.26 -1.67
C ALA A 49 15.11 0.78 -0.29
N ARG A 50 14.98 2.10 -0.18
CA ARG A 50 14.47 2.77 1.02
C ARG A 50 12.94 2.83 0.98
N GLY A 51 12.38 2.91 -0.22
CA GLY A 51 10.96 3.12 -0.46
C GLY A 51 10.50 2.55 -1.79
N VAL A 52 9.20 2.26 -1.88
CA VAL A 52 8.53 1.71 -3.06
C VAL A 52 7.37 2.63 -3.44
N ILE A 53 7.23 2.90 -4.73
CA ILE A 53 6.05 3.57 -5.29
C ILE A 53 5.24 2.52 -6.03
N LEU A 54 4.00 2.27 -5.60
CA LEU A 54 3.03 1.51 -6.39
C LEU A 54 2.29 2.47 -7.34
N ALA A 55 2.56 2.34 -8.63
CA ALA A 55 1.99 3.16 -9.69
C ALA A 55 1.18 2.33 -10.69
N ALA A 56 0.50 2.99 -11.61
CA ALA A 56 -0.31 2.35 -12.63
C ALA A 56 -0.29 3.13 -13.94
N ASN A 57 -0.30 2.42 -15.07
CA ASN A 57 -0.52 2.99 -16.39
C ASN A 57 -1.97 2.79 -16.83
N GLY A 58 -2.47 3.70 -17.68
CA GLY A 58 -3.80 3.62 -18.28
C GLY A 58 -4.82 4.58 -17.65
N PRO A 59 -6.11 4.43 -18.00
CA PRO A 59 -7.14 5.41 -17.64
C PRO A 59 -7.62 5.32 -16.18
N VAL A 60 -7.23 4.28 -15.45
CA VAL A 60 -7.60 4.05 -14.05
C VAL A 60 -6.39 3.51 -13.30
N PHE A 61 -6.42 3.59 -11.97
CA PHE A 61 -5.43 2.91 -11.15
C PHE A 61 -5.63 1.39 -11.21
N SER A 62 -6.81 0.90 -10.79
CA SER A 62 -7.22 -0.50 -10.96
C SER A 62 -8.73 -0.68 -10.83
N ALA A 63 -9.30 -1.50 -11.71
CA ALA A 63 -10.71 -1.88 -11.71
C ALA A 63 -11.08 -2.95 -10.65
N GLY A 64 -10.12 -3.51 -9.91
CA GLY A 64 -10.34 -4.63 -8.99
C GLY A 64 -10.22 -5.99 -9.70
N HIS A 65 -10.90 -7.02 -9.21
CA HIS A 65 -10.78 -8.39 -9.76
C HIS A 65 -11.19 -8.48 -11.23
N ASP A 66 -10.47 -9.29 -12.00
CA ASP A 66 -10.90 -9.69 -13.33
C ASP A 66 -12.06 -10.68 -13.21
N PHE A 67 -13.28 -10.28 -13.57
CA PHE A 67 -14.45 -11.16 -13.50
C PHE A 67 -14.37 -12.35 -14.44
N ALA A 68 -13.50 -12.35 -15.45
CA ALA A 68 -13.26 -13.53 -16.29
C ALA A 68 -12.71 -14.72 -15.47
N ASP A 69 -11.98 -14.45 -14.38
CA ASP A 69 -11.48 -15.50 -13.48
C ASP A 69 -12.55 -16.02 -12.50
N MET A 70 -13.73 -15.38 -12.46
CA MET A 70 -14.74 -15.60 -11.42
C MET A 70 -16.07 -16.11 -11.95
N ALA A 71 -16.47 -15.65 -13.14
CA ALA A 71 -17.74 -16.01 -13.73
C ALA A 71 -17.79 -17.52 -14.04
N GLY A 72 -18.65 -18.26 -13.33
CA GLY A 72 -18.80 -19.71 -13.48
C GLY A 72 -17.71 -20.55 -12.81
N ALA A 73 -16.77 -19.93 -12.09
CA ALA A 73 -15.76 -20.64 -11.31
C ALA A 73 -16.37 -21.32 -10.07
N SER A 74 -15.73 -22.39 -9.59
CA SER A 74 -16.20 -23.07 -8.37
C SER A 74 -15.95 -22.22 -7.13
N HIS A 75 -16.65 -22.52 -6.02
CA HIS A 75 -16.37 -21.89 -4.73
C HIS A 75 -14.90 -22.07 -4.29
N ALA A 76 -14.28 -23.22 -4.60
CA ALA A 76 -12.88 -23.46 -4.27
C ALA A 76 -11.95 -22.54 -5.06
N ASP A 77 -12.18 -22.39 -6.37
CA ASP A 77 -11.35 -21.54 -7.24
C ASP A 77 -11.46 -20.06 -6.85
N VAL A 78 -12.67 -19.57 -6.59
CA VAL A 78 -12.88 -18.18 -6.13
C VAL A 78 -12.23 -17.96 -4.77
N ARG A 79 -12.35 -18.91 -3.84
CA ARG A 79 -11.68 -18.83 -2.53
C ARG A 79 -10.17 -18.75 -2.69
N ASP A 80 -9.59 -19.54 -3.58
CA ASP A 80 -8.14 -19.55 -3.80
C ASP A 80 -7.66 -18.26 -4.47
N LEU A 81 -8.42 -17.70 -5.43
CA LEU A 81 -8.16 -16.37 -6.00
C LEU A 81 -8.15 -15.28 -4.92
N LEU A 82 -9.13 -15.28 -4.02
CA LEU A 82 -9.22 -14.31 -2.92
C LEU A 82 -8.06 -14.47 -1.92
N ARG A 83 -7.55 -15.69 -1.72
CA ARG A 83 -6.34 -15.94 -0.91
C ARG A 83 -5.10 -15.35 -1.56
N VAL A 84 -4.91 -15.55 -2.86
CA VAL A 84 -3.80 -14.94 -3.63
C VAL A 84 -3.85 -13.41 -3.55
N CYS A 85 -5.05 -12.83 -3.67
CA CYS A 85 -5.24 -11.38 -3.49
C CYS A 85 -4.87 -10.92 -2.09
N THR A 86 -5.28 -11.67 -1.06
CA THR A 86 -4.95 -11.37 0.35
C THR A 86 -3.45 -11.45 0.61
N GLU A 87 -2.76 -12.44 0.02
CA GLU A 87 -1.31 -12.59 0.11
C GLU A 87 -0.58 -11.38 -0.46
N LEU A 88 -1.03 -10.83 -1.61
CA LEU A 88 -0.47 -9.59 -2.15
C LEU A 88 -0.62 -8.43 -1.15
N MET A 89 -1.80 -8.22 -0.59
CA MET A 89 -2.03 -7.12 0.37
C MET A 89 -1.15 -7.25 1.62
N GLN A 90 -0.99 -8.47 2.12
CA GLN A 90 -0.12 -8.75 3.27
C GLN A 90 1.36 -8.56 2.90
N THR A 91 1.76 -8.94 1.68
CA THR A 91 3.12 -8.75 1.19
C THR A 91 3.49 -7.27 1.13
N ILE A 92 2.59 -6.41 0.65
CA ILE A 92 2.79 -4.94 0.63
C ILE A 92 3.10 -4.39 2.04
N GLN A 93 2.40 -4.89 3.07
CA GLN A 93 2.63 -4.46 4.45
C GLN A 93 3.86 -5.13 5.09
N SER A 94 4.29 -6.29 4.60
CA SER A 94 5.43 -7.02 5.17
C SER A 94 6.79 -6.61 4.61
N VAL A 95 6.85 -6.01 3.41
CA VAL A 95 8.15 -5.57 2.85
C VAL A 95 8.81 -4.52 3.77
N PRO A 96 10.14 -4.54 3.94
CA PRO A 96 10.83 -3.64 4.86
C PRO A 96 10.81 -2.17 4.40
N GLN A 97 10.60 -1.93 3.10
CA GLN A 97 10.50 -0.58 2.54
C GLN A 97 9.16 0.09 2.87
N VAL A 98 9.19 1.42 2.94
CA VAL A 98 7.96 2.24 2.95
C VAL A 98 7.31 2.18 1.58
N VAL A 99 6.02 1.82 1.50
CA VAL A 99 5.26 1.72 0.26
C VAL A 99 4.26 2.88 0.16
N VAL A 100 4.38 3.68 -0.89
CA VAL A 100 3.44 4.77 -1.21
C VAL A 100 2.66 4.40 -2.47
N ALA A 101 1.33 4.46 -2.40
CA ALA A 101 0.49 4.40 -3.60
C ALA A 101 0.47 5.76 -4.31
N ARG A 102 0.78 5.76 -5.61
CA ARG A 102 0.58 6.89 -6.53
C ARG A 102 -0.70 6.66 -7.32
N VAL A 103 -1.78 7.34 -6.95
CA VAL A 103 -3.12 7.09 -7.51
C VAL A 103 -3.51 8.21 -8.47
N HIS A 104 -3.35 8.00 -9.78
CA HIS A 104 -3.67 9.01 -10.79
C HIS A 104 -5.11 8.92 -11.34
N GLY A 105 -5.87 7.91 -10.91
CA GLY A 105 -7.19 7.65 -11.46
C GLY A 105 -7.99 6.67 -10.61
N LEU A 106 -9.15 6.26 -11.10
CA LEU A 106 -10.11 5.46 -10.34
C LEU A 106 -9.50 4.16 -9.77
N ALA A 107 -9.71 3.91 -8.47
CA ALA A 107 -9.37 2.67 -7.78
C ALA A 107 -10.64 2.04 -7.20
N THR A 108 -11.05 0.88 -7.70
CA THR A 108 -12.31 0.23 -7.29
C THR A 108 -12.10 -1.16 -6.71
N ALA A 109 -12.92 -1.54 -5.74
CA ALA A 109 -12.90 -2.86 -5.11
C ALA A 109 -11.49 -3.26 -4.65
N ALA A 110 -10.91 -4.35 -5.18
CA ALA A 110 -9.55 -4.77 -4.86
C ALA A 110 -8.47 -3.75 -5.30
N GLY A 111 -8.76 -2.88 -6.27
CA GLY A 111 -7.90 -1.74 -6.60
C GLY A 111 -7.88 -0.68 -5.48
N CYS A 112 -9.04 -0.41 -4.86
CA CYS A 112 -9.11 0.44 -3.67
C CYS A 112 -8.46 -0.24 -2.45
N GLN A 113 -8.54 -1.57 -2.36
CA GLN A 113 -7.86 -2.38 -1.35
C GLN A 113 -6.33 -2.23 -1.47
N LEU A 114 -5.75 -2.27 -2.67
CA LEU A 114 -4.31 -2.04 -2.89
C LEU A 114 -3.86 -0.70 -2.28
N VAL A 115 -4.63 0.37 -2.53
CA VAL A 115 -4.33 1.70 -1.98
C VAL A 115 -4.39 1.67 -0.45
N ALA A 116 -5.46 1.13 0.12
CA ALA A 116 -5.64 1.04 1.58
C ALA A 116 -4.64 0.10 2.29
N SER A 117 -3.98 -0.78 1.53
CA SER A 117 -2.94 -1.70 2.02
C SER A 117 -1.52 -1.13 1.93
N CYS A 118 -1.28 -0.10 1.12
CA CYS A 118 -0.01 0.63 1.15
C CYS A 118 0.17 1.39 2.47
N ASP A 119 1.41 1.67 2.87
CA ASP A 119 1.67 2.38 4.12
C ASP A 119 1.16 3.82 4.06
N LEU A 120 1.25 4.41 2.87
CA LEU A 120 0.91 5.78 2.56
C LEU A 120 0.29 5.85 1.15
N ALA A 121 -0.46 6.91 0.86
CA ALA A 121 -1.03 7.12 -0.46
C ALA A 121 -1.17 8.61 -0.79
N VAL A 122 -0.89 8.96 -2.04
CA VAL A 122 -1.14 10.28 -2.61
C VAL A 122 -1.94 10.09 -3.89
N ALA A 123 -2.96 10.91 -4.08
CA ALA A 123 -3.83 10.84 -5.24
C ALA A 123 -3.89 12.17 -5.99
N ALA A 124 -4.04 12.08 -7.32
CA ALA A 124 -4.45 13.19 -8.15
C ALA A 124 -5.88 13.63 -7.77
N GLU A 125 -6.21 14.91 -7.93
CA GLU A 125 -7.56 15.44 -7.72
C GLU A 125 -8.60 14.73 -8.59
N SER A 126 -8.22 14.30 -9.81
CA SER A 126 -9.08 13.53 -10.71
C SER A 126 -9.29 12.06 -10.32
N ALA A 127 -8.57 11.56 -9.31
CA ALA A 127 -8.72 10.19 -8.84
C ALA A 127 -10.02 9.99 -8.05
N GLY A 128 -10.45 8.74 -7.96
CA GLY A 128 -11.62 8.36 -7.18
C GLY A 128 -11.50 6.97 -6.58
N PHE A 129 -12.31 6.70 -5.55
CA PHE A 129 -12.23 5.48 -4.75
C PHE A 129 -13.63 4.90 -4.53
N ALA A 130 -13.79 3.59 -4.72
CA ALA A 130 -15.10 2.95 -4.56
C ALA A 130 -15.00 1.49 -4.11
N ALA A 131 -16.02 1.06 -3.35
CA ALA A 131 -16.32 -0.35 -3.07
C ALA A 131 -17.67 -0.72 -3.70
N PRO A 132 -17.75 -0.89 -5.03
CA PRO A 132 -19.02 -0.89 -5.77
C PRO A 132 -19.89 -2.13 -5.54
N GLY A 133 -19.42 -3.11 -4.77
CA GLY A 133 -20.09 -4.40 -4.57
C GLY A 133 -21.51 -4.32 -4.01
N GLY A 134 -21.85 -3.26 -3.25
CA GLY A 134 -23.22 -3.03 -2.77
C GLY A 134 -24.23 -2.60 -3.84
N LYS A 135 -23.77 -1.96 -4.93
CA LYS A 135 -24.60 -1.74 -6.14
C LYS A 135 -24.71 -2.99 -6.99
N GLY A 136 -23.74 -3.90 -6.87
CA GLY A 136 -23.66 -5.13 -7.64
C GLY A 136 -24.30 -6.34 -6.95
N GLY A 137 -24.16 -7.51 -7.57
CA GLY A 137 -24.58 -8.79 -6.97
C GLY A 137 -23.51 -9.45 -6.10
N TRP A 138 -22.36 -8.81 -5.89
CA TRP A 138 -21.22 -9.38 -5.16
C TRP A 138 -20.53 -8.34 -4.30
N PHE A 139 -20.76 -8.42 -3.00
CA PHE A 139 -20.31 -7.44 -2.01
C PHE A 139 -18.79 -7.47 -1.80
N CYS A 140 -18.17 -6.30 -1.61
CA CYS A 140 -16.71 -6.14 -1.49
C CYS A 140 -16.17 -6.54 -0.11
N HIS A 141 -16.36 -7.79 0.31
CA HIS A 141 -15.93 -8.28 1.63
C HIS A 141 -14.43 -8.14 1.89
N THR A 142 -13.57 -8.65 1.00
CA THR A 142 -12.12 -8.59 1.19
C THR A 142 -11.55 -7.17 1.05
N PRO A 143 -11.99 -6.32 0.09
CA PRO A 143 -11.58 -4.91 0.08
C PRO A 143 -11.89 -4.15 1.37
N LEU A 144 -13.05 -4.41 1.99
CA LEU A 144 -13.47 -3.71 3.20
C LEU A 144 -12.58 -3.97 4.41
N VAL A 145 -11.80 -5.07 4.42
CA VAL A 145 -10.85 -5.37 5.49
C VAL A 145 -9.82 -4.24 5.63
N ALA A 146 -9.24 -3.77 4.52
CA ALA A 146 -8.27 -2.69 4.51
C ALA A 146 -8.96 -1.31 4.54
N ILE A 147 -10.03 -1.11 3.77
CA ILE A 147 -10.73 0.18 3.71
C ILE A 147 -11.26 0.58 5.10
N ALA A 148 -11.95 -0.32 5.81
CA ALA A 148 -12.58 0.01 7.08
C ALA A 148 -11.60 0.34 8.20
N ARG A 149 -10.36 -0.18 8.13
CA ARG A 149 -9.27 0.15 9.06
C ARG A 149 -8.72 1.56 8.87
N ASN A 150 -8.91 2.15 7.69
CA ASN A 150 -8.45 3.50 7.38
C ASN A 150 -9.54 4.56 7.58
N VAL A 151 -10.76 4.31 7.08
CA VAL A 151 -11.80 5.37 7.04
C VAL A 151 -12.80 5.35 8.21
N GLY A 152 -12.76 4.32 9.04
CA GLY A 152 -13.72 4.13 10.12
C GLY A 152 -15.10 3.61 9.67
N ARG A 153 -15.90 3.17 10.64
CA ARG A 153 -17.08 2.31 10.40
C ARG A 153 -18.16 2.92 9.50
N LYS A 154 -18.51 4.19 9.69
CA LYS A 154 -19.64 4.82 8.97
C LYS A 154 -19.28 5.11 7.52
N ARG A 155 -18.12 5.70 7.28
CA ARG A 155 -17.56 5.95 5.95
C ARG A 155 -17.38 4.64 5.18
N ALA A 156 -16.83 3.60 5.80
CA ALA A 156 -16.69 2.28 5.18
C ALA A 156 -18.05 1.65 4.81
N ALA A 157 -19.05 1.76 5.69
CA ALA A 157 -20.39 1.28 5.41
C ALA A 157 -21.04 2.06 4.26
N GLU A 158 -20.86 3.38 4.21
CA GLU A 158 -21.35 4.22 3.11
C GLU A 158 -20.71 3.81 1.79
N MET A 159 -19.37 3.69 1.73
CA MET A 159 -18.67 3.21 0.52
C MET A 159 -19.18 1.85 0.05
N ALA A 160 -19.36 0.91 0.99
CA ALA A 160 -19.73 -0.47 0.69
C ALA A 160 -21.18 -0.64 0.26
N LEU A 161 -22.11 0.01 0.95
CA LEU A 161 -23.55 -0.15 0.76
C LEU A 161 -24.03 0.70 -0.41
N THR A 162 -23.53 1.93 -0.54
CA THR A 162 -23.90 2.79 -1.66
C THR A 162 -23.18 2.37 -2.93
N GLY A 163 -21.92 1.92 -2.84
CA GLY A 163 -21.05 1.65 -3.98
C GLY A 163 -20.72 2.87 -4.83
N GLU A 164 -20.84 4.08 -4.28
CA GLU A 164 -20.48 5.34 -4.94
C GLU A 164 -18.97 5.55 -5.06
N VAL A 165 -18.60 6.45 -5.96
CA VAL A 165 -17.21 6.90 -6.12
C VAL A 165 -17.03 8.13 -5.26
N PHE A 166 -16.05 8.09 -4.38
CA PHE A 166 -15.62 9.22 -3.56
C PHE A 166 -14.38 9.84 -4.18
N ASP A 167 -14.36 11.17 -4.29
CA ASP A 167 -13.22 11.90 -4.85
C ASP A 167 -11.98 11.85 -3.93
N ALA A 168 -10.84 12.26 -4.47
CA ALA A 168 -9.58 12.25 -3.75
C ALA A 168 -9.59 13.14 -2.49
N ALA A 169 -10.23 14.31 -2.55
CA ALA A 169 -10.33 15.22 -1.40
C ALA A 169 -11.10 14.57 -0.23
N THR A 170 -12.24 13.94 -0.52
CA THR A 170 -13.02 13.18 0.46
C THR A 170 -12.22 11.99 0.99
N ALA A 171 -11.53 11.25 0.13
CA ALA A 171 -10.68 10.14 0.53
C ALA A 171 -9.56 10.57 1.51
N ALA A 172 -8.96 11.75 1.28
CA ALA A 172 -7.95 12.33 2.18
C ALA A 172 -8.56 12.75 3.52
N GLU A 173 -9.71 13.46 3.51
CA GLU A 173 -10.45 13.82 4.72
C GLU A 173 -10.85 12.59 5.54
N TRP A 174 -11.12 11.49 4.84
CA TRP A 174 -11.55 10.24 5.45
C TRP A 174 -10.40 9.43 6.03
N GLY A 175 -9.15 9.74 5.68
CA GLY A 175 -7.97 8.99 6.08
C GLY A 175 -7.68 7.77 5.22
N LEU A 176 -8.33 7.61 4.06
CA LEU A 176 -8.02 6.56 3.09
C LEU A 176 -6.67 6.80 2.40
N ILE A 177 -6.33 8.08 2.19
CA ILE A 177 -5.07 8.54 1.60
C ILE A 177 -4.51 9.69 2.42
N ASN A 178 -3.22 9.99 2.28
CA ASN A 178 -2.58 11.10 3.00
C ASN A 178 -2.86 12.46 2.35
N TYR A 179 -2.78 12.53 1.02
CA TYR A 179 -2.92 13.79 0.29
C TYR A 179 -3.66 13.60 -1.04
N ALA A 180 -4.53 14.54 -1.34
CA ALA A 180 -5.03 14.80 -2.69
C ALA A 180 -4.34 16.07 -3.20
N VAL A 181 -3.81 16.04 -4.42
CA VAL A 181 -3.05 17.16 -5.01
C VAL A 181 -3.45 17.35 -6.48
N PRO A 182 -3.24 18.54 -7.06
CA PRO A 182 -3.43 18.74 -8.50
C PRO A 182 -2.73 17.66 -9.32
N ASP A 183 -3.36 17.24 -10.43
CA ASP A 183 -2.89 16.13 -11.25
C ASP A 183 -1.44 16.28 -11.72
N ASP A 184 -1.01 17.49 -12.02
CA ASP A 184 0.35 17.85 -12.46
C ASP A 184 1.37 17.91 -11.31
N GLU A 185 0.93 17.91 -10.05
CA GLU A 185 1.78 17.86 -8.86
C GLU A 185 1.93 16.45 -8.26
N LEU A 186 1.16 15.47 -8.75
CA LEU A 186 1.10 14.12 -8.17
C LEU A 186 2.48 13.47 -8.00
N ASP A 187 3.31 13.49 -9.04
CA ASP A 187 4.64 12.86 -9.01
C ASP A 187 5.55 13.49 -7.96
N LYS A 188 5.54 14.82 -7.89
CA LYS A 188 6.32 15.58 -6.91
C LYS A 188 5.83 15.28 -5.49
N ALA A 189 4.52 15.31 -5.25
CA ALA A 189 3.96 15.07 -3.93
C ALA A 189 4.24 13.64 -3.41
N VAL A 190 4.16 12.64 -4.28
CA VAL A 190 4.56 11.25 -3.97
C VAL A 190 6.03 11.20 -3.59
N HIS A 191 6.91 11.81 -4.39
CA HIS A 191 8.34 11.81 -4.14
C HIS A 191 8.70 12.53 -2.83
N ASP A 192 8.12 13.71 -2.58
CA ASP A 192 8.33 14.51 -1.37
C ASP A 192 7.85 13.76 -0.11
N LEU A 193 6.73 13.05 -0.20
CA LEU A 193 6.25 12.20 0.90
C LEU A 193 7.18 11.02 1.14
N LEU A 194 7.56 10.29 0.09
CA LEU A 194 8.43 9.12 0.23
C LEU A 194 9.82 9.53 0.74
N GLN A 195 10.36 10.64 0.28
CA GLN A 195 11.63 11.18 0.76
C GLN A 195 11.58 11.48 2.25
N ARG A 196 10.53 12.16 2.75
CA ARG A 196 10.37 12.40 4.19
C ARG A 196 10.16 11.11 4.98
N ALA A 197 9.33 10.21 4.46
CA ALA A 197 9.00 8.95 5.14
C ALA A 197 10.22 8.03 5.30
N THR A 198 11.17 8.11 4.36
CA THR A 198 12.40 7.31 4.32
C THR A 198 13.63 8.00 4.90
N GLN A 199 13.50 9.21 5.46
CA GLN A 199 14.57 9.82 6.26
C GLN A 199 14.88 8.95 7.50
N GLY A 200 16.17 8.73 7.75
CA GLY A 200 16.67 7.94 8.88
C GLY A 200 17.17 6.55 8.49
N SER A 201 17.27 5.68 9.48
CA SER A 201 17.69 4.28 9.31
C SER A 201 16.59 3.44 8.63
N PRO A 202 16.88 2.73 7.53
CA PRO A 202 15.92 1.83 6.88
C PRO A 202 15.53 0.67 7.77
N ARG A 203 16.49 0.10 8.50
CA ARG A 203 16.23 -1.03 9.39
C ARG A 203 15.32 -0.62 10.55
N SER A 204 15.54 0.56 11.11
CA SER A 204 14.66 1.13 12.13
C SER A 204 13.25 1.36 11.59
N LYS A 205 13.12 1.88 10.36
CA LYS A 205 11.83 2.06 9.69
C LYS A 205 11.12 0.73 9.42
N ALA A 206 11.84 -0.27 8.92
CA ALA A 206 11.30 -1.61 8.67
C ALA A 206 10.76 -2.23 9.97
N LEU A 207 11.54 -2.21 11.04
CA LEU A 207 11.13 -2.72 12.35
C LEU A 207 9.93 -1.93 12.91
N GLY A 208 9.98 -0.60 12.84
CA GLY A 208 8.91 0.27 13.31
C GLY A 208 7.59 0.06 12.54
N LYS A 209 7.66 -0.10 11.22
CA LYS A 209 6.52 -0.44 10.35
C LYS A 209 5.89 -1.76 10.78
N GLN A 210 6.68 -2.83 10.92
CA GLN A 210 6.16 -4.14 11.34
C GLN A 210 5.54 -4.09 12.74
N ALA A 211 6.19 -3.41 13.68
CA ALA A 211 5.69 -3.26 15.04
C ALA A 211 4.39 -2.44 15.10
N MET A 212 4.30 -1.38 14.31
CA MET A 212 3.09 -0.56 14.19
C MET A 212 1.90 -1.40 13.72
N TYR A 213 2.06 -2.17 12.64
CA TYR A 213 0.97 -3.03 12.16
C TYR A 213 0.62 -4.15 13.15
N ALA A 214 1.63 -4.74 13.79
CA ALA A 214 1.41 -5.82 14.75
C ALA A 214 0.69 -5.35 16.03
N GLN A 215 0.75 -4.06 16.39
CA GLN A 215 0.10 -3.56 17.61
C GLN A 215 -1.32 -3.02 17.41
N LEU A 216 -1.65 -2.49 16.23
CA LEU A 216 -2.93 -1.81 15.98
C LEU A 216 -4.19 -2.65 16.27
N ASP A 217 -4.12 -3.95 16.01
CA ASP A 217 -5.25 -4.88 16.19
C ASP A 217 -5.21 -5.63 17.54
N ARG A 218 -4.29 -5.27 18.46
CA ARG A 218 -4.18 -5.89 19.79
C ARG A 218 -5.04 -5.15 20.84
N PRO A 219 -5.49 -5.86 21.90
CA PRO A 219 -5.96 -5.18 23.11
C PRO A 219 -4.87 -4.26 23.66
N GLU A 220 -5.25 -3.08 24.16
CA GLU A 220 -4.31 -2.02 24.57
C GLU A 220 -3.17 -2.51 25.48
N GLN A 221 -3.50 -3.33 26.49
CA GLN A 221 -2.50 -3.89 27.41
C GLN A 221 -1.48 -4.79 26.71
N ASP A 222 -1.92 -5.63 25.77
CA ASP A 222 -1.04 -6.48 24.96
C ASP A 222 -0.25 -5.64 23.95
N ALA A 223 -0.86 -4.60 23.37
CA ALA A 223 -0.18 -3.66 22.48
C ALA A 223 1.00 -2.98 23.17
N TYR A 224 0.82 -2.48 24.41
CA TYR A 224 1.89 -1.87 25.19
C TYR A 224 2.97 -2.87 25.61
N ALA A 225 2.58 -4.07 26.07
CA ALA A 225 3.53 -5.11 26.44
C ALA A 225 4.42 -5.48 25.24
N TYR A 226 3.82 -5.67 24.08
CA TYR A 226 4.54 -5.91 22.83
C TYR A 226 5.44 -4.73 22.43
N ALA A 227 4.92 -3.50 22.46
CA ALA A 227 5.66 -2.31 22.05
C ALA A 227 6.88 -2.02 22.94
N ILE A 228 6.77 -2.27 24.26
CA ILE A 228 7.90 -2.12 25.20
C ILE A 228 9.05 -3.05 24.82
N GLU A 229 8.77 -4.33 24.56
CA GLU A 229 9.81 -5.29 24.20
C GLU A 229 10.47 -4.94 22.86
N VAL A 230 9.68 -4.55 21.85
CA VAL A 230 10.24 -4.12 20.57
C VAL A 230 11.09 -2.85 20.74
N MET A 231 10.60 -1.86 21.49
CA MET A 231 11.32 -0.60 21.70
C MET A 231 12.63 -0.83 22.46
N ALA A 232 12.60 -1.62 23.54
CA ALA A 232 13.78 -1.99 24.32
C ALA A 232 14.80 -2.75 23.46
N ALA A 233 14.38 -3.77 22.71
CA ALA A 233 15.27 -4.50 21.81
C ALA A 233 15.84 -3.60 20.70
N SER A 234 15.01 -2.76 20.08
CA SER A 234 15.43 -1.86 19.01
C SER A 234 16.46 -0.82 19.47
N SER A 235 16.38 -0.38 20.73
CA SER A 235 17.34 0.58 21.31
C SER A 235 18.78 0.04 21.35
N GLN A 236 18.95 -1.28 21.32
CA GLN A 236 20.25 -1.95 21.35
C GLN A 236 20.84 -2.17 19.96
N THR A 237 20.13 -1.79 18.89
CA THR A 237 20.63 -1.93 17.51
C THR A 237 21.72 -0.89 17.20
N PRO A 238 22.67 -1.21 16.30
CA PRO A 238 23.70 -0.25 15.88
C PRO A 238 23.13 1.08 15.37
N GLU A 239 22.02 1.03 14.64
CA GLU A 239 21.35 2.20 14.08
C GLU A 239 20.73 3.08 15.16
N ALA A 240 20.13 2.48 16.19
CA ALA A 240 19.59 3.23 17.32
C ALA A 240 20.71 3.87 18.15
N GLN A 241 21.79 3.13 18.43
CA GLN A 241 22.97 3.65 19.13
C GLN A 241 23.62 4.80 18.37
N GLU A 242 23.80 4.67 17.06
CA GLU A 242 24.29 5.75 16.20
C GLU A 242 23.37 6.97 16.23
N GLY A 243 22.06 6.79 16.14
CA GLY A 243 21.09 7.88 16.22
C GLY A 243 21.17 8.64 17.55
N MET A 244 21.26 7.92 18.67
CA MET A 244 21.41 8.51 20.01
C MET A 244 22.75 9.23 20.17
N THR A 245 23.85 8.59 19.77
CA THR A 245 25.20 9.18 19.86
C THR A 245 25.33 10.43 18.98
N ALA A 246 24.90 10.36 17.71
CA ALA A 246 24.96 11.49 16.80
C ALA A 246 24.16 12.71 17.31
N PHE A 247 23.00 12.46 17.92
CA PHE A 247 22.19 13.50 18.55
C PHE A 247 22.92 14.15 19.74
N LEU A 248 23.49 13.35 20.64
CA LEU A 248 24.25 13.85 21.80
C LEU A 248 25.49 14.65 21.37
N GLU A 249 26.14 14.21 20.29
CA GLU A 249 27.33 14.85 19.72
C GLU A 249 27.01 16.02 18.76
N LYS A 250 25.71 16.30 18.50
CA LYS A 250 25.24 17.35 17.58
C LYS A 250 25.82 17.22 16.16
N ARG A 251 25.95 15.99 15.67
CA ARG A 251 26.40 15.69 14.29
C ARG A 251 25.30 14.99 13.51
N ALA A 252 25.44 14.98 12.18
CA ALA A 252 24.59 14.15 11.33
C ALA A 252 24.90 12.65 11.59
N PRO A 253 23.88 11.79 11.70
CA PRO A 253 24.09 10.36 11.84
C PRO A 253 24.55 9.74 10.52
N VAL A 254 25.41 8.73 10.60
CA VAL A 254 25.84 7.87 9.50
C VAL A 254 25.30 6.48 9.78
N TRP A 255 24.17 6.15 9.14
CA TRP A 255 23.51 4.88 9.38
C TRP A 255 24.39 3.71 8.94
N PRO A 256 24.72 2.77 9.84
CA PRO A 256 25.47 1.57 9.47
C PRO A 256 24.68 0.74 8.44
N ALA A 257 25.42 0.04 7.58
CA ALA A 257 24.86 -0.87 6.58
C ALA A 257 24.20 -2.09 7.22
#